data_AF-A0A920UFJ0-F1
#
_entry.id   AF-A0A920UFJ0-F1
#
_cell.length_a   1.000
_cell.length_b   1.000
_cell.length_c   1.000
_cell.angle_alpha   90.00
_cell.angle_beta   90.00
_cell.angle_gamma   90.00
#
_symmetry.space_group_name_H-M   'P 1'
#
loop_
_entity.id
_entity.type
_entity.pdbx_description
1 polymer ?
#
loop_
_entity_poly.entity_id
_entity_poly.type
_entity_poly.pdbx_seq_one_letter_code
_entity_poly.pdbx_strand_id
1 'polypeptide(L)'
;MVFPYHKAIDAAREALKGKDRIGTTMRGIGPAYGDKVDRVGLRMGSILNVKRFAEQLQQAIKNNNALLKSLGATPLPVKRTMESVLKAARRLKPYITNTVQLLHEASSKKKRILFEGAQGTFLDIDHGTYPYVTSSNTTAGGMCTGSGIAPNRIDRVIGVAKGPIPPGSARARCRQRPNRWDLLHGMGREYGATTGRERRCGGLTS
;
A
#
# COMPACT_ATOMS: atom_id res chain seq x y z
N MET A 1 -3.83 0.86 10.02
CA MET A 1 -4.70 1.73 9.19
C MET A 1 -3.86 2.85 8.61
N VAL A 2 -4.31 3.50 7.53
CA VAL A 2 -3.59 4.66 6.97
C VAL A 2 -4.26 5.94 7.43
N PHE A 3 -3.51 6.83 8.08
CA PHE A 3 -3.98 8.11 8.60
C PHE A 3 -3.44 9.30 7.78
N PRO A 4 -4.04 10.49 7.91
CA PRO A 4 -3.55 11.69 7.23
C PRO A 4 -2.07 12.01 7.49
N TYR A 5 -1.58 11.76 8.71
CA TYR A 5 -0.16 11.99 9.03
C TYR A 5 0.77 11.04 8.28
N HIS A 6 0.38 9.80 7.98
CA HIS A 6 1.18 8.91 7.14
C HIS A 6 1.37 9.48 5.73
N LYS A 7 0.32 10.08 5.14
CA LYS A 7 0.41 10.71 3.81
C LYS A 7 1.35 11.90 3.83
N ALA A 8 1.25 12.74 4.88
CA ALA A 8 2.12 13.90 5.03
C ALA A 8 3.59 13.48 5.21
N ILE A 9 3.87 12.44 5.99
CA ILE A 9 5.23 11.92 6.20
C ILE A 9 5.79 11.31 4.91
N ASP A 10 4.99 10.56 4.16
CA ASP A 10 5.39 9.97 2.88
C ASP A 10 5.79 11.06 1.88
N ALA A 11 4.97 12.10 1.75
CA ALA A 11 5.27 13.25 0.90
C ALA A 11 6.53 14.01 1.35
N ALA A 12 6.68 14.26 2.66
CA ALA A 12 7.85 14.95 3.22
C ALA A 12 9.16 14.17 2.97
N ARG A 13 9.14 12.85 3.22
CA ARG A 13 10.31 11.98 2.99
C ARG A 13 10.68 11.91 1.51
N GLU A 14 9.71 11.82 0.61
CA GLU A 14 9.98 11.83 -0.84
C GLU A 14 10.53 13.18 -1.31
N ALA A 15 10.06 14.30 -0.74
CA ALA A 15 10.59 15.63 -1.06
C ALA A 15 12.06 15.76 -0.65
N LEU A 16 12.43 15.29 0.54
CA LEU A 16 13.81 15.31 1.05
C LEU A 16 14.78 14.47 0.22
N LYS A 17 14.30 13.39 -0.42
CA LYS A 17 15.14 12.53 -1.28
C LYS A 17 15.53 13.18 -2.61
N GLY A 18 14.95 14.31 -2.99
CA GLY A 18 15.47 15.11 -4.12
C GLY A 18 15.47 14.35 -5.45
N LYS A 19 16.64 13.91 -5.93
CA LYS A 19 16.76 13.13 -7.18
C LYS A 19 16.60 11.61 -6.95
N ASP A 20 16.78 11.13 -5.72
CA ASP A 20 16.76 9.72 -5.33
C ASP A 20 15.38 9.28 -4.80
N ARG A 21 14.31 9.92 -5.30
CA ARG A 21 12.93 9.59 -4.90
C ARG A 21 12.60 8.17 -5.35
N ILE A 22 11.86 7.45 -4.51
CA ILE A 22 11.37 6.12 -4.87
C ILE A 22 10.26 6.24 -5.93
N GLY A 23 9.50 7.33 -5.88
CA GLY A 23 8.30 7.54 -6.68
C GLY A 23 7.09 6.90 -6.01
N THR A 24 6.94 7.06 -4.70
CA THR A 24 5.76 6.52 -3.99
C THR A 24 4.48 7.16 -4.52
N THR A 25 3.35 6.51 -4.25
CA THR A 25 2.03 7.06 -4.60
C THR A 25 1.61 8.22 -3.68
N MET A 26 2.46 8.59 -2.70
CA MET A 26 2.17 9.59 -1.66
C MET A 26 0.87 9.30 -0.89
N ARG A 27 0.51 8.00 -0.80
CA ARG A 27 -0.69 7.54 -0.11
C ARG A 27 -0.42 7.15 1.33
N GLY A 28 0.81 7.23 1.82
CA GLY A 28 1.16 6.91 3.21
C GLY A 28 1.31 5.42 3.48
N ILE A 29 1.54 4.60 2.43
CA ILE A 29 1.67 3.14 2.56
C ILE A 29 2.91 2.79 3.37
N GLY A 30 4.07 3.34 3.00
CA GLY A 30 5.34 3.10 3.70
C GLY A 30 5.28 3.45 5.18
N PRO A 31 4.94 4.70 5.56
CA PRO A 31 4.82 5.08 6.97
C PRO A 31 3.81 4.22 7.76
N ALA A 32 2.68 3.83 7.15
CA ALA A 32 1.71 2.97 7.83
C ALA A 32 2.23 1.55 8.10
N TYR A 33 3.03 0.99 7.19
CA TYR A 33 3.72 -0.28 7.44
C TYR A 33 4.86 -0.12 8.45
N GLY A 34 5.56 1.02 8.46
CA GLY A 34 6.52 1.38 9.51
C GLY A 34 5.88 1.33 10.90
N ASP A 35 4.77 2.04 11.09
CA ASP A 35 3.98 2.02 12.32
C ASP A 35 3.54 0.59 12.75
N LYS A 36 3.25 -0.30 11.78
CA LYS A 36 2.92 -1.71 12.03
C LYS A 36 4.12 -2.46 12.58
N VAL A 37 5.30 -2.30 11.97
CA VAL A 37 6.55 -2.96 12.37
C VAL A 37 7.02 -2.44 13.73
N ASP A 38 6.91 -1.12 13.96
CA ASP A 38 7.27 -0.47 15.22
C ASP A 38 6.26 -0.76 16.35
N ARG A 39 5.13 -1.41 16.03
CA ARG A 39 4.04 -1.76 16.96
C ARG A 39 3.34 -0.55 17.60
N VAL A 40 3.41 0.61 16.95
CA VAL A 40 2.76 1.86 17.39
C VAL A 40 1.46 2.17 16.62
N GLY A 41 1.23 1.48 15.51
CA GLY A 41 0.09 1.74 14.63
C GLY A 41 -1.27 1.32 15.21
N LEU A 42 -2.29 2.13 14.95
CA LEU A 42 -3.69 1.82 15.29
C LEU A 42 -4.33 0.90 14.24
N ARG A 43 -5.11 -0.08 14.71
CA ARG A 43 -5.77 -1.11 13.89
C ARG A 43 -7.29 -0.90 13.83
N MET A 44 -7.97 -1.50 12.86
CA MET A 44 -9.43 -1.37 12.70
C MET A 44 -10.19 -1.73 13.97
N GLY A 45 -9.79 -2.80 14.67
CA GLY A 45 -10.40 -3.21 15.94
C GLY A 45 -10.34 -2.14 17.04
N SER A 46 -9.37 -1.21 17.00
CA SER A 46 -9.29 -0.10 17.96
C SER A 46 -10.55 0.78 17.92
N ILE A 47 -11.22 0.90 16.77
CA ILE A 47 -12.45 1.70 16.58
C ILE A 47 -13.59 1.21 17.48
N LEU A 48 -13.60 -0.06 17.89
CA LEU A 48 -14.64 -0.64 18.74
C LEU A 48 -14.65 0.01 20.13
N ASN A 49 -13.50 0.47 20.63
CA ASN A 49 -13.40 1.31 21.83
C ASN A 49 -13.12 2.77 21.43
N VAL A 50 -14.19 3.53 21.17
CA VAL A 50 -14.11 4.89 20.62
C VAL A 50 -13.32 5.84 21.52
N LYS A 51 -13.49 5.76 22.84
CA LYS A 51 -12.79 6.63 23.80
C LYS A 51 -11.28 6.41 23.72
N ARG A 52 -10.84 5.17 23.91
CA ARG A 52 -9.42 4.79 23.82
C ARG A 52 -8.84 5.09 22.45
N PHE A 53 -9.59 4.84 21.38
CA PHE A 53 -9.16 5.14 20.02
C PHE A 53 -8.92 6.64 19.82
N ALA A 54 -9.82 7.51 20.31
CA ALA A 54 -9.67 8.95 20.18
C ALA A 54 -8.44 9.47 20.94
N GLU A 55 -8.19 8.98 22.17
CA GLU A 55 -7.02 9.31 22.98
C GLU A 55 -5.72 8.90 22.26
N GLN A 56 -5.64 7.64 21.80
CA GLN A 56 -4.48 7.12 21.09
C GLN A 56 -4.24 7.85 19.76
N LEU A 57 -5.31 8.17 19.02
CA LEU A 57 -5.23 8.92 17.77
C LEU A 57 -4.71 10.34 18.01
N GLN A 58 -5.19 11.02 19.06
CA GLN A 58 -4.71 12.35 19.41
C GLN A 58 -3.21 12.34 19.70
N GLN A 59 -2.75 11.37 20.49
CA GLN A 59 -1.33 11.22 20.81
C GLN A 59 -0.51 10.89 19.56
N ALA A 60 -0.99 9.99 18.70
CA ALA A 60 -0.33 9.64 17.45
C ALA A 60 -0.18 10.87 16.53
N ILE A 61 -1.20 11.72 16.40
CA ILE A 61 -1.12 12.96 15.62
C ILE A 61 -0.09 13.92 16.22
N LYS A 62 -0.07 14.10 17.55
CA LYS A 62 0.91 14.97 18.22
C LYS A 62 2.35 14.50 17.98
N ASN A 63 2.61 13.20 18.16
CA ASN A 63 3.93 12.62 17.96
C ASN A 63 4.39 12.76 16.49
N ASN A 64 3.51 12.43 15.54
CA ASN A 64 3.82 12.54 14.13
C ASN A 64 3.94 14.00 13.65
N ASN A 65 3.27 14.95 14.31
CA ASN A 65 3.48 16.38 14.06
C ASN A 65 4.88 16.83 14.48
N ALA A 66 5.45 16.30 15.57
CA ALA A 66 6.84 16.59 15.94
C ALA A 66 7.81 16.08 14.86
N LEU A 67 7.58 14.87 14.34
CA LEU A 67 8.34 14.32 13.22
C LEU A 67 8.17 15.16 11.94
N LEU A 68 6.96 15.60 11.61
CA LEU A 68 6.74 16.46 10.44
C LEU A 68 7.56 17.76 10.54
N LYS A 69 7.58 18.40 11.72
CA LYS A 69 8.41 19.59 11.96
C LYS A 69 9.89 19.31 11.73
N SER A 70 10.41 18.20 12.26
CA SER A 70 11.83 17.85 12.09
C SER A 70 12.18 17.53 10.63
N LEU A 71 11.20 17.15 9.81
CA LEU A 71 11.34 16.95 8.36
C LEU A 71 11.14 18.25 7.56
N GLY A 72 10.93 19.41 8.20
CA GLY A 72 10.65 20.68 7.55
C GLY A 72 9.24 20.78 6.93
N ALA A 73 8.33 19.87 7.29
CA ALA A 73 6.97 19.83 6.76
C ALA A 73 5.95 20.47 7.72
N THR A 74 4.86 20.99 7.15
CA THR A 74 3.79 21.62 7.91
C THR A 74 3.04 20.59 8.77
N PRO A 75 2.92 20.82 10.10
CA PRO A 75 2.13 19.96 10.98
C PRO A 75 0.65 19.94 10.62
N LEU A 76 -0.03 18.84 10.92
CA LEU A 76 -1.45 18.72 10.70
C LEU A 76 -2.26 19.36 11.85
N PRO A 77 -3.39 20.04 11.56
CA PRO A 77 -4.29 20.55 12.59
C PRO A 77 -4.94 19.39 13.35
N VAL A 78 -4.63 19.24 14.64
CA VAL A 78 -5.03 18.08 15.45
C VAL A 78 -6.55 17.87 15.45
N LYS A 79 -7.32 18.92 15.80
CA LYS A 79 -8.79 18.85 15.90
C LYS A 79 -9.44 18.42 14.59
N ARG A 80 -9.13 19.11 13.49
CA ARG A 80 -9.66 18.81 12.14
C ARG A 80 -9.27 17.41 11.66
N THR A 81 -8.03 17.00 11.94
CA THR A 81 -7.54 15.66 11.58
C THR A 81 -8.31 14.59 12.35
N MET A 82 -8.47 14.74 13.66
CA MET A 82 -9.26 13.82 14.49
C MET A 82 -10.70 13.72 14.01
N GLU A 83 -11.37 14.86 13.77
CA GLU A 83 -12.76 14.89 13.29
C GLU A 83 -12.92 14.09 11.98
N SER A 84 -12.01 14.28 11.02
CA SER A 84 -12.04 13.57 9.74
C SER A 84 -11.90 12.04 9.92
N VAL A 85 -10.98 11.60 10.79
CA VAL A 85 -10.73 10.19 11.05
C VAL A 85 -11.88 9.56 11.83
N LEU A 86 -12.40 10.24 12.85
CA LEU A 86 -13.53 9.77 13.65
C LEU A 86 -14.83 9.72 12.84
N LYS A 87 -15.01 10.63 11.86
CA LYS A 87 -16.11 10.54 10.89
C LYS A 87 -15.99 9.28 10.02
N ALA A 88 -14.82 9.00 9.49
CA ALA A 88 -14.57 7.77 8.72
C ALA A 88 -14.75 6.50 9.58
N ALA A 89 -14.23 6.51 10.81
CA ALA A 89 -14.34 5.40 11.76
C ALA A 89 -15.81 5.05 12.07
N ARG A 90 -16.66 6.06 12.28
CA ARG A 90 -18.11 5.87 12.48
C ARG A 90 -18.76 5.16 11.30
N ARG A 91 -18.43 5.56 10.07
CA ARG A 91 -18.95 4.92 8.84
C ARG A 91 -18.45 3.49 8.67
N LEU A 92 -17.21 3.21 9.07
CA LEU A 92 -16.58 1.89 8.92
C LEU A 92 -16.96 0.90 10.02
N LYS A 93 -17.38 1.39 11.19
CA LYS A 93 -17.69 0.57 12.37
C LYS A 93 -18.59 -0.65 12.07
N PRO A 94 -19.68 -0.55 11.26
CA PRO A 94 -20.55 -1.69 10.98
C PRO A 94 -19.90 -2.82 10.16
N TYR A 95 -18.80 -2.53 9.44
CA TYR A 95 -18.11 -3.49 8.59
C TYR A 95 -16.97 -4.22 9.31
N ILE A 96 -16.68 -3.85 10.57
CA ILE A 96 -15.59 -4.44 11.33
C ILE A 96 -16.03 -5.83 11.81
N THR A 97 -15.28 -6.85 11.41
CA THR A 97 -15.47 -8.23 11.86
C THR A 97 -14.13 -8.93 12.03
N ASN A 98 -14.13 -10.09 12.70
CA ASN A 98 -12.97 -10.96 12.76
C ASN A 98 -12.81 -11.69 11.41
N THR A 99 -12.03 -11.09 10.51
CA THR A 99 -11.81 -11.63 9.16
C THR A 99 -11.11 -12.98 9.17
N VAL A 100 -10.26 -13.25 10.16
CA VAL A 100 -9.59 -14.56 10.29
C VAL A 100 -10.63 -15.64 10.56
N GLN A 101 -11.47 -15.45 11.59
CA GLN A 101 -12.55 -16.38 11.89
C GLN A 101 -13.49 -16.56 10.70
N LEU A 102 -13.90 -15.47 10.06
CA LEU A 102 -14.78 -15.51 8.88
C LEU A 102 -14.20 -16.38 7.75
N LEU A 103 -12.91 -16.24 7.45
CA LEU A 103 -12.25 -17.01 6.40
C LEU A 103 -12.05 -18.47 6.80
N HIS A 104 -11.72 -18.75 8.06
CA HIS A 104 -11.60 -20.13 8.57
C HIS A 104 -12.95 -20.86 8.55
N GLU A 105 -14.04 -20.19 8.93
CA GLU A 105 -15.41 -20.74 8.83
C GLU A 105 -15.85 -20.97 7.39
N ALA A 106 -15.49 -20.06 6.47
CA ALA A 106 -15.76 -20.24 5.04
C ALA A 106 -14.98 -21.44 4.47
N SER A 107 -13.70 -21.57 4.87
CA SER A 107 -12.83 -22.67 4.46
C SER A 107 -13.31 -24.02 5.00
N SER A 108 -13.72 -24.10 6.28
CA SER A 108 -14.23 -25.34 6.88
C SER A 108 -15.53 -25.81 6.23
N LYS A 109 -16.38 -24.87 5.79
CA LYS A 109 -17.60 -25.13 5.01
C LYS A 109 -17.32 -25.39 3.51
N LYS A 110 -16.05 -25.57 3.12
CA LYS A 110 -15.60 -25.80 1.73
C LYS A 110 -16.10 -24.75 0.74
N LYS A 111 -16.30 -23.50 1.18
CA LYS A 111 -16.67 -22.40 0.28
C LYS A 111 -15.48 -22.04 -0.60
N ARG A 112 -15.76 -21.64 -1.84
CA ARG A 112 -14.74 -21.07 -2.74
C ARG A 112 -14.39 -19.67 -2.27
N ILE A 113 -13.10 -19.42 -2.04
CA ILE A 113 -12.55 -18.13 -1.62
C ILE A 113 -11.57 -17.69 -2.70
N LEU A 114 -11.75 -16.49 -3.24
CA LEU A 114 -10.81 -15.87 -4.15
C LEU A 114 -10.07 -14.77 -3.41
N PHE A 115 -8.74 -14.86 -3.41
CA PHE A 115 -7.88 -13.80 -2.92
C PHE A 115 -7.40 -12.94 -4.08
N GLU A 116 -7.67 -11.65 -4.01
CA GLU A 116 -7.21 -10.69 -5.01
C GLU A 116 -5.86 -10.11 -4.57
N GLY A 117 -4.82 -10.38 -5.37
CA GLY A 117 -3.51 -9.75 -5.20
C GLY A 117 -3.53 -8.31 -5.70
N ALA A 118 -2.81 -7.42 -5.02
CA ALA A 118 -2.55 -6.08 -5.50
C ALA A 118 -1.08 -5.92 -5.90
N GLN A 119 -0.82 -5.05 -6.87
CA GLN A 119 0.50 -4.87 -7.49
C GLN A 119 1.03 -6.16 -8.15
N GLY A 120 2.34 -6.22 -8.42
CA GLY A 120 3.01 -7.38 -9.01
C GLY A 120 4.22 -7.82 -8.16
N THR A 121 4.71 -9.03 -8.39
CA THR A 121 5.80 -9.65 -7.61
C THR A 121 7.11 -8.86 -7.67
N PHE A 122 7.39 -8.16 -8.78
CA PHE A 122 8.56 -7.28 -8.88
C PHE A 122 8.48 -6.00 -8.02
N LEU A 123 7.32 -5.73 -7.42
CA LEU A 123 7.12 -4.68 -6.42
C LEU A 123 7.04 -5.23 -4.99
N ASP A 124 7.26 -6.53 -4.79
CA ASP A 124 7.31 -7.14 -3.45
C ASP A 124 8.46 -6.53 -2.64
N ILE A 125 8.24 -6.31 -1.33
CA ILE A 125 9.24 -5.72 -0.44
C ILE A 125 10.52 -6.57 -0.32
N ASP A 126 10.41 -7.89 -0.42
CA ASP A 126 11.52 -8.83 -0.24
C ASP A 126 12.07 -9.31 -1.59
N HIS A 127 11.18 -9.58 -2.55
CA HIS A 127 11.53 -10.22 -3.82
C HIS A 127 11.55 -9.27 -5.03
N GLY A 128 11.16 -8.01 -4.83
CA GLY A 128 11.11 -7.01 -5.88
C GLY A 128 12.45 -6.30 -6.12
N THR A 129 12.41 -5.25 -6.96
CA THR A 129 13.58 -4.42 -7.25
C THR A 129 13.86 -3.40 -6.15
N TYR A 130 14.23 -3.87 -4.95
CA TYR A 130 14.50 -3.01 -3.80
C TYR A 130 15.59 -1.95 -4.11
N PRO A 131 15.44 -0.69 -3.66
CA PRO A 131 14.39 -0.12 -2.79
C PRO A 131 13.12 0.34 -3.52
N TYR A 132 12.96 0.06 -4.81
CA TYR A 132 11.89 0.58 -5.67
C TYR A 132 10.69 -0.36 -5.71
N VAL A 133 10.13 -0.62 -4.53
CA VAL A 133 9.11 -1.63 -4.26
C VAL A 133 8.00 -1.02 -3.39
N THR A 134 6.88 -1.73 -3.23
CA THR A 134 5.90 -1.39 -2.17
C THR A 134 6.40 -1.91 -0.81
N SER A 135 5.80 -1.47 0.28
CA SER A 135 6.15 -1.88 1.65
C SER A 135 5.46 -3.17 2.11
N SER A 136 4.96 -3.97 1.17
CA SER A 136 4.14 -5.16 1.44
C SER A 136 4.55 -6.32 0.55
N ASN A 137 4.19 -7.55 0.97
CA ASN A 137 4.35 -8.73 0.14
C ASN A 137 3.21 -8.81 -0.88
N THR A 138 3.58 -8.91 -2.16
CA THR A 138 2.68 -9.00 -3.31
C THR A 138 2.68 -10.40 -3.93
N THR A 139 3.58 -11.26 -3.47
CA THR A 139 3.60 -12.69 -3.79
C THR A 139 2.44 -13.44 -3.12
N ALA A 140 2.16 -14.66 -3.60
CA ALA A 140 1.09 -15.51 -3.05
C ALA A 140 1.25 -15.77 -1.54
N GLY A 141 2.48 -15.79 -1.02
CA GLY A 141 2.74 -15.94 0.42
C GLY A 141 2.16 -14.80 1.28
N GLY A 142 2.06 -13.59 0.71
CA GLY A 142 1.42 -12.44 1.36
C GLY A 142 -0.06 -12.68 1.71
N MET A 143 -0.72 -13.58 0.99
CA MET A 143 -2.08 -14.03 1.30
C MET A 143 -2.15 -14.67 2.68
N CYS A 144 -1.20 -15.55 3.01
CA CYS A 144 -1.18 -16.27 4.30
C CYS A 144 -1.02 -15.28 5.47
N THR A 145 -0.01 -14.41 5.38
CA THR A 145 0.28 -13.43 6.45
C THR A 145 -0.77 -12.33 6.55
N GLY A 146 -1.45 -12.00 5.44
CA GLY A 146 -2.51 -11.00 5.38
C GLY A 146 -3.88 -11.50 5.84
N SER A 147 -4.16 -12.79 5.69
CA SER A 147 -5.50 -13.37 5.94
C SER A 147 -5.58 -14.35 7.12
N GLY A 148 -4.44 -14.89 7.56
CA GLY A 148 -4.38 -15.94 8.58
C GLY A 148 -4.72 -17.35 8.06
N ILE A 149 -4.78 -17.55 6.75
CA ILE A 149 -4.93 -18.87 6.12
C ILE A 149 -3.57 -19.59 6.06
N ALA A 150 -3.56 -20.89 6.37
CA ALA A 150 -2.36 -21.70 6.34
C ALA A 150 -1.87 -21.95 4.90
N PRO A 151 -0.55 -22.00 4.64
CA PRO A 151 -0.01 -22.21 3.29
C PRO A 151 -0.48 -23.49 2.60
N ASN A 152 -0.76 -24.55 3.35
CA ASN A 152 -1.27 -25.83 2.82
C ASN A 152 -2.75 -25.78 2.39
N ARG A 153 -3.43 -24.64 2.55
CA ARG A 153 -4.83 -24.42 2.12
C ARG A 153 -4.91 -23.66 0.80
N ILE A 154 -3.79 -23.47 0.11
CA ILE A 154 -3.76 -22.83 -1.22
C ILE A 154 -3.89 -23.92 -2.29
N ASP A 155 -5.02 -23.94 -2.99
CA ASP A 155 -5.25 -24.91 -4.06
C ASP A 155 -4.64 -24.48 -5.40
N ARG A 156 -4.68 -23.17 -5.71
CA ARG A 156 -4.26 -22.62 -7.00
C ARG A 156 -3.76 -21.18 -6.88
N VAL A 157 -2.68 -20.88 -7.60
CA VAL A 157 -2.18 -19.52 -7.82
C VAL A 157 -2.25 -19.21 -9.31
N ILE A 158 -2.86 -18.09 -9.68
CA ILE A 158 -2.95 -17.62 -11.06
C ILE A 158 -2.00 -16.44 -11.24
N GLY A 159 -0.93 -16.63 -12.00
CA GLY A 159 -0.01 -15.57 -12.40
C GLY A 159 -0.58 -14.76 -13.54
N VAL A 160 -0.78 -13.46 -13.33
CA VAL A 160 -1.24 -12.54 -14.39
C VAL A 160 -0.04 -11.73 -14.89
N ALA A 161 0.28 -11.89 -16.17
CA ALA A 161 1.31 -11.11 -16.86
C ALA A 161 0.70 -10.36 -18.04
N LYS A 162 1.15 -9.12 -18.25
CA LYS A 162 0.83 -8.32 -19.43
C LYS A 162 2.09 -8.16 -20.27
N GLY A 163 1.99 -8.37 -21.57
CA GLY A 163 3.00 -7.90 -22.53
C GLY A 163 2.54 -6.59 -23.15
N PRO A 164 3.41 -5.57 -23.35
CA PRO A 164 4.65 -5.25 -22.63
C PRO A 164 4.47 -4.78 -21.18
N ILE A 165 5.55 -4.86 -20.38
CA ILE A 165 5.54 -4.58 -18.94
C ILE A 165 5.89 -3.11 -18.67
N PRO A 166 5.11 -2.37 -17.85
CA PRO A 166 5.55 -1.09 -17.35
C PRO A 166 6.71 -1.26 -16.35
N PRO A 167 7.89 -0.66 -16.58
CA PRO A 167 8.97 -0.63 -15.60
C PRO A 167 8.47 -0.08 -14.26
N GLY A 168 8.55 -0.91 -13.22
CA GLY A 168 8.73 -0.41 -11.86
C GLY A 168 9.92 0.54 -11.84
N SER A 169 9.87 1.57 -10.99
CA SER A 169 10.53 2.88 -11.15
C SER A 169 12.07 2.91 -11.32
N ALA A 170 12.80 1.78 -11.40
CA ALA A 170 14.26 1.82 -11.38
C ALA A 170 15.02 1.27 -12.58
N ARG A 171 14.79 0.06 -13.11
CA ARG A 171 15.79 -0.52 -14.04
C ARG A 171 15.20 -1.51 -15.05
N ALA A 172 14.25 -1.10 -15.88
CA ALA A 172 13.96 -1.89 -17.07
C ALA A 172 15.09 -1.72 -18.09
N ARG A 173 15.80 -2.82 -18.35
CA ARG A 173 16.83 -2.97 -19.39
C ARG A 173 16.28 -2.84 -20.83
N CYS A 174 14.96 -2.72 -21.00
CA CYS A 174 14.30 -2.85 -22.30
C CYS A 174 14.06 -1.54 -23.05
N ARG A 175 14.90 -0.50 -22.88
CA ARG A 175 14.85 0.68 -23.77
C ARG A 175 15.63 0.43 -25.07
N GLN A 176 15.33 -0.67 -25.76
CA GLN A 176 16.10 -1.07 -26.94
C GLN A 176 15.62 -0.42 -28.25
N ARG A 177 14.38 0.09 -28.37
CA ARG A 177 13.87 0.77 -29.59
C ARG A 177 12.75 1.79 -29.31
N PRO A 178 12.92 3.11 -29.55
CA PRO A 178 11.92 4.14 -29.24
C PRO A 178 10.56 3.90 -29.92
N ASN A 179 10.54 3.75 -31.24
CA ASN A 179 9.30 3.75 -32.04
C ASN A 179 8.33 2.59 -31.73
N ARG A 180 8.83 1.44 -31.27
CA ARG A 180 7.97 0.28 -30.95
C ARG A 180 7.26 0.45 -29.60
N TRP A 181 7.91 1.12 -28.64
CA TRP A 181 7.36 1.27 -27.30
C TRP A 181 6.32 2.37 -27.21
N ASP A 182 6.47 3.45 -28.00
CA ASP A 182 5.48 4.52 -28.07
C ASP A 182 4.15 4.01 -28.66
N LEU A 183 4.22 3.14 -29.69
CA LEU A 183 3.05 2.46 -30.26
C LEU A 183 2.34 1.60 -29.22
N LEU A 184 3.09 0.76 -28.50
CA LEU A 184 2.52 -0.13 -27.49
C LEU A 184 2.00 0.62 -26.26
N HIS A 185 2.64 1.73 -25.89
CA HIS A 185 2.18 2.63 -24.83
C HIS A 185 0.81 3.25 -25.19
N GLY A 186 0.66 3.74 -26.43
CA GLY A 186 -0.61 4.25 -26.95
C GLY A 186 -1.71 3.19 -27.01
N MET A 187 -1.41 2.01 -27.55
CA MET A 187 -2.37 0.90 -27.61
C MET A 187 -2.77 0.39 -26.22
N GLY A 188 -1.81 0.29 -25.30
CA GLY A 188 -2.00 -0.22 -23.94
C GLY A 188 -2.66 0.76 -22.98
N ARG A 189 -2.85 2.02 -23.40
CA ARG A 189 -3.33 3.15 -22.58
C ARG A 189 -2.59 3.25 -21.24
N GLU A 190 -1.26 3.19 -21.29
CA GLU A 190 -0.39 3.09 -20.11
C GLU A 190 -0.20 4.44 -19.38
N TYR A 191 -1.30 5.05 -18.98
CA TYR A 191 -1.32 6.30 -18.22
C TYR A 191 -1.78 6.05 -16.78
N GLY A 192 -1.25 6.84 -15.85
CA GLY A 192 -1.77 6.87 -14.48
C GLY A 192 -3.22 7.34 -14.47
N ALA A 193 -4.15 6.48 -14.05
CA ALA A 193 -5.59 6.76 -14.07
C ALA A 193 -6.03 8.07 -13.37
N THR A 194 -5.24 8.58 -12.42
CA THR A 194 -5.54 9.83 -11.69
C THR A 194 -4.61 10.98 -12.07
N THR A 195 -3.36 10.69 -12.45
CA THR A 195 -2.33 11.72 -12.67
C THR A 195 -2.07 12.00 -14.13
N GLY A 196 -2.54 11.16 -15.05
CA GLY A 196 -2.20 11.22 -16.48
C GLY A 196 -0.72 10.99 -16.78
N ARG A 197 0.10 10.67 -15.77
CA ARG A 197 1.54 10.45 -15.94
C ARG A 197 1.79 9.21 -16.79
N GLU A 198 2.59 9.35 -17.83
CA GLU A 198 3.04 8.24 -18.66
C GLU A 198 3.77 7.19 -17.83
N ARG A 199 3.37 5.93 -18.00
CA ARG A 199 4.11 4.81 -17.45
C ARG A 199 5.14 4.40 -18.48
N ARG A 200 6.36 4.10 -18.03
CA ARG A 200 7.35 3.53 -18.94
C ARG A 200 6.80 2.20 -19.51
N CYS A 201 7.29 1.74 -20.65
CA CYS A 201 6.96 0.42 -21.22
C CYS A 201 8.26 -0.32 -21.61
N GLY A 202 8.26 -1.65 -21.51
CA GLY A 202 9.40 -2.49 -21.88
C GLY A 202 8.99 -3.94 -22.19
N GLY A 203 9.91 -4.72 -22.76
CA GLY A 203 9.64 -6.12 -23.13
C GLY A 203 9.32 -6.99 -21.92
N LEU A 204 8.67 -8.13 -22.19
CA LEU A 204 8.58 -9.22 -21.21
C LEU A 204 10.00 -9.66 -20.88
N THR A 205 10.37 -9.56 -19.61
CA THR A 205 11.62 -10.10 -19.10
C THR A 205 11.39 -11.58 -18.80
N SER A 206 12.06 -12.46 -19.54
CA SER A 206 12.20 -13.88 -19.23
C SER A 206 13.03 -14.09 -17.98
#